data_AF-A0A7K1UHB4-F1
#
_entry.id   AF-A0A7K1UHB4-F1
#
_cell.length_a   1.000
_cell.length_b   1.000
_cell.length_c   1.000
_cell.angle_alpha   90.00
_cell.angle_beta   90.00
_cell.angle_gamma   90.00
#
_symmetry.space_group_name_H-M   'P 1'
#
loop_
_entity.id
_entity.type
_entity.pdbx_description
1 polymer ?
#
loop_
_entity_poly.entity_id
_entity_poly.type
_entity_poly.pdbx_seq_one_letter_code
_entity_poly.pdbx_strand_id
1 'polypeptide(L)'
;MTPDPAEDAQLIAAFEPALRALLPAPGEPVHAETLLALCLAEGLLEVLQWAQEGTGADPAASMWLAALRWHRVVTGSFPAGAPEPPPRPTDHACQLILDSGSLQLLPHSAESSLTGLRTALSRPTPIGSPAQPAQPDIQYDDALQRVIPISLVPYVAAPMKQDWAAQALCLTHGHPELVAEARRGALRTPEIRDPGPRQELLSVVVEDLAHRWRDATKPASR
;
A
#
# COMPACT_ATOMS: atom_id res chain seq x y z
N MET A 1 -18.31 18.42 8.48
CA MET A 1 -17.47 19.06 9.52
C MET A 1 -16.07 18.56 9.24
N THR A 2 -15.24 19.38 8.58
CA THR A 2 -13.86 19.04 8.28
C THR A 2 -13.07 19.05 9.59
N PRO A 3 -12.31 17.99 9.91
CA PRO A 3 -11.52 17.96 11.14
C PRO A 3 -10.48 19.09 11.11
N ASP A 4 -10.25 19.70 12.27
CA ASP A 4 -9.31 20.82 12.42
C ASP A 4 -7.88 20.26 12.39
N PRO A 5 -7.04 20.66 11.42
CA PRO A 5 -5.66 20.16 11.32
C PRO A 5 -4.80 20.49 12.55
N ALA A 6 -5.17 21.49 13.36
CA ALA A 6 -4.50 21.78 14.63
C ALA A 6 -4.90 20.80 15.75
N GLU A 7 -6.15 20.32 15.77
CA GLU A 7 -6.61 19.27 16.68
C GLU A 7 -5.98 17.92 16.32
N ASP A 8 -5.94 17.57 15.03
CA ASP A 8 -5.30 16.34 14.56
C ASP A 8 -3.81 16.31 14.93
N ALA A 9 -3.10 17.43 14.77
CA ALA A 9 -1.69 17.54 15.15
C ALA A 9 -1.46 17.40 16.67
N GLN A 10 -2.38 17.92 17.50
CA GLN A 10 -2.31 17.74 18.95
C GLN A 10 -2.64 16.32 19.39
N LEU A 11 -3.62 15.68 18.74
CA LEU A 11 -3.97 14.29 18.97
C LEU A 11 -2.79 13.38 18.62
N ILE A 12 -2.17 13.61 17.47
CA ILE A 12 -0.96 12.94 17.01
C ILE A 12 0.18 13.08 18.03
N ALA A 13 0.48 14.29 18.48
CA ALA A 13 1.55 14.54 19.45
C ALA A 13 1.30 13.86 20.81
N ALA A 14 0.04 13.73 21.22
CA ALA A 14 -0.34 13.08 22.48
C ALA A 14 -0.18 11.55 22.44
N PHE A 15 -0.44 10.93 21.28
CA PHE A 15 -0.31 9.47 21.10
C PHE A 15 1.07 9.03 20.62
N GLU A 16 1.89 9.95 20.12
CA GLU A 16 3.23 9.68 19.58
C GLU A 16 4.12 8.84 20.52
N PRO A 17 4.22 9.10 21.84
CA PRO A 17 5.04 8.28 22.73
C PRO A 17 4.54 6.83 22.87
N ALA A 18 3.22 6.62 22.85
CA ALA A 18 2.61 5.30 22.93
C ALA A 18 2.74 4.53 21.60
N LEU A 19 2.64 5.23 20.47
CA LEU A 19 2.95 4.67 19.15
C LEU A 19 4.44 4.31 19.06
N ARG A 20 5.34 5.15 19.58
CA ARG A 20 6.78 4.86 19.62
C ARG A 20 7.13 3.61 20.44
N ALA A 21 6.39 3.34 21.51
CA ALA A 21 6.59 2.14 22.33
C ALA A 21 6.24 0.83 21.61
N LEU A 22 5.43 0.90 20.55
CA LEU A 22 5.06 -0.24 19.74
C LEU A 22 6.09 -0.50 18.63
N LEU A 23 7.09 0.34 18.40
CA LEU A 23 7.94 0.19 17.21
C LEU A 23 8.78 -1.11 17.22
N PRO A 24 9.24 -1.61 16.04
CA PRO A 24 10.11 -2.79 15.98
C PRO A 24 11.36 -2.62 16.85
N ALA A 25 11.91 -3.74 17.32
CA ALA A 25 13.18 -3.71 18.06
C ALA A 25 14.31 -3.18 17.14
N PRO A 26 15.25 -2.38 17.68
CA PRO A 26 16.41 -1.91 16.91
C PRO A 26 17.18 -3.08 16.26
N GLY A 27 17.34 -3.05 14.94
CA GLY A 27 18.21 -3.98 14.21
C GLY A 27 17.52 -4.91 13.20
N GLU A 28 16.19 -4.87 13.05
CA GLU A 28 15.46 -5.67 12.05
C GLU A 28 14.99 -4.80 10.88
N PRO A 29 15.66 -4.84 9.71
CA PRO A 29 15.23 -4.06 8.56
C PRO A 29 13.97 -4.64 7.92
N VAL A 30 13.09 -3.77 7.41
CA VAL A 30 11.88 -4.15 6.67
C VAL A 30 12.06 -3.87 5.19
N HIS A 31 11.56 -4.77 4.35
CA HIS A 31 11.61 -4.60 2.90
C HIS A 31 10.65 -3.50 2.45
N ALA A 32 11.09 -2.58 1.59
CA ALA A 32 10.26 -1.44 1.18
C ALA A 32 8.97 -1.86 0.44
N GLU A 33 8.97 -2.99 -0.26
CA GLU A 33 7.77 -3.58 -0.88
C GLU A 33 6.69 -3.97 0.12
N THR A 34 7.07 -4.30 1.36
CA THR A 34 6.10 -4.59 2.42
C THR A 34 5.33 -3.32 2.78
N LEU A 35 6.02 -2.18 2.90
CA LEU A 35 5.36 -0.89 3.12
C LEU A 35 4.50 -0.48 1.92
N LEU A 36 4.97 -0.74 0.68
CA LEU A 36 4.18 -0.47 -0.52
C LEU A 36 2.90 -1.32 -0.53
N ALA A 37 2.98 -2.60 -0.20
CA ALA A 37 1.81 -3.47 -0.10
C ALA A 37 0.79 -2.95 0.94
N LEU A 38 1.26 -2.43 2.08
CA LEU A 38 0.39 -1.81 3.09
C LEU A 38 -0.30 -0.54 2.55
N CYS A 39 0.44 0.34 1.88
CA CYS A 39 -0.15 1.51 1.24
C CYS A 39 -1.19 1.10 0.18
N LEU A 40 -0.91 0.09 -0.65
CA LEU A 40 -1.87 -0.40 -1.64
C LEU A 40 -3.13 -0.99 -1.00
N ALA A 41 -2.99 -1.67 0.14
CA ALA A 41 -4.13 -2.14 0.92
C ALA A 41 -5.01 -0.98 1.41
N GLU A 42 -4.40 0.12 1.85
CA GLU A 42 -5.11 1.36 2.21
C GLU A 42 -5.86 1.96 1.00
N GLY A 43 -5.25 1.94 -0.19
CA GLY A 43 -5.92 2.36 -1.43
C GLY A 43 -7.12 1.48 -1.80
N LEU A 44 -7.04 0.16 -1.56
CA LEU A 44 -8.18 -0.75 -1.77
C LEU A 44 -9.27 -0.56 -0.70
N LEU A 45 -8.90 -0.24 0.54
CA LEU A 45 -9.85 0.11 1.58
C LEU A 45 -10.66 1.36 1.20
N GLU A 46 -10.02 2.36 0.59
CA GLU A 46 -10.68 3.56 0.08
C GLU A 46 -11.78 3.20 -0.95
N VAL A 47 -11.49 2.28 -1.88
CA VAL A 47 -12.50 1.78 -2.84
C VAL A 47 -13.70 1.17 -2.12
N LEU A 48 -13.47 0.37 -1.09
CA LEU A 48 -14.54 -0.29 -0.34
C LEU A 48 -15.37 0.71 0.48
N GLN A 49 -14.73 1.72 1.07
CA GLN A 49 -15.40 2.79 1.81
C GLN A 49 -16.34 3.57 0.89
N TRP A 50 -15.87 3.96 -0.30
CA TRP A 50 -16.71 4.66 -1.28
C TRP A 50 -17.86 3.78 -1.75
N ALA A 51 -17.60 2.49 -2.00
CA ALA A 51 -18.64 1.54 -2.40
C ALA A 51 -19.71 1.38 -1.30
N GLN A 52 -19.32 1.37 -0.02
CA GLN A 52 -20.24 1.33 1.12
C GLN A 52 -21.14 2.58 1.18
N GLU A 53 -20.61 3.74 0.78
CA GLU A 53 -21.35 5.00 0.65
C GLU A 53 -22.19 5.08 -0.65
N GLY A 54 -22.19 4.02 -1.48
CA GLY A 54 -22.92 3.95 -2.74
C GLY A 54 -22.23 4.66 -3.92
N THR A 55 -20.97 5.04 -3.76
CA THR A 55 -20.17 5.70 -4.79
C THR A 55 -19.12 4.75 -5.36
N GLY A 56 -19.04 4.66 -6.69
CA GLY A 56 -17.97 3.89 -7.34
C GLY A 56 -16.62 4.62 -7.26
N ALA A 57 -15.55 3.88 -6.99
CA ALA A 57 -14.17 4.37 -7.09
C ALA A 57 -13.37 3.48 -8.06
N ASP A 58 -12.40 4.06 -8.75
CA ASP A 58 -11.47 3.32 -9.60
C ASP A 58 -10.36 2.69 -8.73
N PRO A 59 -10.27 1.35 -8.66
CA PRO A 59 -9.25 0.68 -7.85
C PRO A 59 -7.83 0.93 -8.35
N ALA A 60 -7.62 1.04 -9.66
CA ALA A 60 -6.30 1.30 -10.22
C ALA A 60 -5.81 2.71 -9.85
N ALA A 61 -6.69 3.70 -9.94
CA ALA A 61 -6.40 5.07 -9.51
C ALA A 61 -6.11 5.14 -8.00
N SER A 62 -6.92 4.45 -7.18
CA SER A 62 -6.75 4.42 -5.72
C SER A 62 -5.41 3.78 -5.30
N MET A 63 -5.04 2.68 -5.96
CA MET A 63 -3.73 2.04 -5.78
C MET A 63 -2.57 2.91 -6.26
N TRP A 64 -2.73 3.65 -7.36
CA TRP A 64 -1.72 4.59 -7.82
C TRP A 64 -1.49 5.73 -6.80
N LEU A 65 -2.55 6.35 -6.30
CA LEU A 65 -2.46 7.39 -5.27
C LEU A 65 -1.80 6.86 -3.98
N ALA A 66 -2.13 5.63 -3.59
CA ALA A 66 -1.45 4.94 -2.50
C ALA A 66 0.06 4.73 -2.75
N ALA A 67 0.46 4.37 -3.97
CA ALA A 67 1.87 4.23 -4.32
C ALA A 67 2.63 5.58 -4.27
N LEU A 68 1.95 6.70 -4.55
CA LEU A 68 2.52 8.05 -4.35
C LEU A 68 2.70 8.38 -2.87
N ARG A 69 1.77 7.97 -2.00
CA ARG A 69 1.92 8.08 -0.54
C ARG A 69 3.14 7.28 -0.05
N TRP A 70 3.30 6.03 -0.51
CA TRP A 70 4.50 5.24 -0.25
C TRP A 70 5.78 5.92 -0.75
N HIS A 71 5.77 6.49 -1.96
CA HIS A 71 6.93 7.23 -2.47
C HIS A 71 7.34 8.37 -1.53
N ARG A 72 6.37 9.15 -1.03
CA ARG A 72 6.63 10.21 -0.05
C ARG A 72 7.17 9.67 1.26
N VAL A 73 6.63 8.57 1.78
CA VAL A 73 7.13 7.90 2.99
C VAL A 73 8.61 7.53 2.82
N VAL A 74 9.00 6.95 1.67
CA VAL A 74 10.38 6.49 1.43
C VAL A 74 11.36 7.63 1.12
N THR A 75 10.91 8.68 0.42
CA THR A 75 11.81 9.71 -0.16
C THR A 75 11.65 11.10 0.46
N GLY A 76 10.67 11.28 1.34
CA GLY A 76 10.29 12.57 1.93
C GLY A 76 9.47 13.49 1.01
N SER A 77 9.22 13.13 -0.24
CA SER A 77 8.50 13.99 -1.20
C SER A 77 7.70 13.20 -2.25
N PHE A 78 6.75 13.85 -2.91
CA PHE A 78 6.08 13.27 -4.07
C PHE A 78 6.96 13.39 -5.33
N PRO A 79 6.82 12.48 -6.32
CA PRO A 79 7.50 12.64 -7.60
C PRO A 79 7.09 13.95 -8.29
N ALA A 80 8.03 14.59 -8.99
CA ALA A 80 7.74 15.80 -9.74
C ALA A 80 6.64 15.58 -10.79
N GLY A 81 5.64 16.47 -10.80
CA GLY A 81 4.51 16.41 -11.74
C GLY A 81 3.43 15.38 -11.38
N ALA A 82 3.59 14.60 -10.31
CA ALA A 82 2.53 13.75 -9.79
C ALA A 82 1.48 14.58 -9.01
N PRO A 83 0.21 14.15 -8.97
CA PRO A 83 -0.75 14.75 -8.05
C PRO A 83 -0.35 14.44 -6.61
N GLU A 84 -0.74 15.33 -5.69
CA GLU A 84 -0.58 15.08 -4.25
C GLU A 84 -1.85 14.39 -3.73
N PRO A 85 -1.79 13.08 -3.40
CA PRO A 85 -2.91 12.38 -2.81
C PRO A 85 -3.26 12.96 -1.43
N PRO A 86 -4.55 12.96 -1.03
CA PRO A 86 -4.92 13.33 0.33
C PRO A 86 -4.26 12.38 1.34
N PRO A 87 -3.86 12.91 2.52
CA PRO A 87 -3.21 12.11 3.55
C PRO A 87 -4.16 11.05 4.12
N ARG A 88 -3.59 9.92 4.55
CA ARG A 88 -4.29 8.81 5.20
C ARG A 88 -3.63 8.49 6.55
N PRO A 89 -4.36 7.88 7.50
CA PRO A 89 -3.80 7.46 8.79
C PRO A 89 -2.55 6.57 8.64
N THR A 90 -2.54 5.69 7.63
CA THR A 90 -1.42 4.81 7.31
C THR A 90 -0.16 5.58 6.92
N ASP A 91 -0.27 6.72 6.26
CA ASP A 91 0.89 7.56 5.88
C ASP A 91 1.59 8.09 7.12
N HIS A 92 0.80 8.56 8.08
CA HIS A 92 1.29 9.10 9.33
C HIS A 92 1.95 7.99 10.17
N ALA A 93 1.33 6.82 10.25
CA ALA A 93 1.93 5.68 10.93
C ALA A 93 3.26 5.25 10.28
N CYS A 94 3.30 5.14 8.94
CA CYS A 94 4.54 4.82 8.22
C CYS A 94 5.62 5.90 8.38
N GLN A 95 5.26 7.18 8.44
CA GLN A 95 6.23 8.26 8.67
C GLN A 95 6.78 8.21 10.11
N LEU A 96 5.92 8.02 11.12
CA LEU A 96 6.34 7.84 12.51
C LEU A 96 7.28 6.64 12.68
N ILE A 97 7.02 5.55 11.95
CA ILE A 97 7.87 4.36 11.92
C ILE A 97 9.29 4.69 11.46
N LEU A 98 9.43 5.49 10.41
CA LEU A 98 10.72 5.85 9.84
C LEU A 98 11.43 6.90 10.70
N ASP A 99 10.72 7.95 11.13
CA ASP A 99 11.28 9.08 11.89
C ASP A 99 11.76 8.68 13.29
N SER A 100 11.18 7.63 13.86
CA SER A 100 11.58 7.11 15.16
C SER A 100 12.87 6.30 15.14
N GLY A 101 13.39 5.94 13.96
CA GLY A 101 14.61 5.14 13.80
C GLY A 101 14.46 3.67 14.21
N SER A 102 13.26 3.25 14.63
CA SER A 102 12.99 1.89 15.09
C SER A 102 12.69 0.91 13.95
N LEU A 103 12.46 1.40 12.72
CA LEU A 103 12.38 0.59 11.52
C LEU A 103 13.34 1.14 10.47
N GLN A 104 14.32 0.32 10.08
CA GLN A 104 15.20 0.62 8.95
C GLN A 104 14.65 -0.06 7.71
N LEU A 105 14.64 0.64 6.57
CA LEU A 105 14.39 -0.05 5.31
C LEU A 105 15.61 -0.92 4.97
N LEU A 106 15.36 -2.13 4.47
CA LEU A 106 16.42 -2.94 3.88
C LEU A 106 17.09 -2.11 2.77
N PRO A 107 18.42 -1.93 2.80
CA PRO A 107 19.12 -1.14 1.79
C PRO A 107 18.78 -1.59 0.37
N HIS A 108 18.62 -0.63 -0.54
CA HIS A 108 18.28 -0.83 -1.96
C HIS A 108 16.91 -1.49 -2.26
N SER A 109 16.14 -1.90 -1.25
CA SER A 109 14.83 -2.58 -1.44
C SER A 109 13.73 -1.72 -2.08
N ALA A 110 13.93 -0.40 -2.17
CA ALA A 110 12.95 0.52 -2.78
C ALA A 110 13.30 0.93 -4.22
N GLU A 111 14.54 0.76 -4.65
CA GLU A 111 15.10 1.47 -5.81
C GLU A 111 14.40 1.12 -7.13
N SER A 112 14.13 -0.17 -7.35
CA SER A 112 13.46 -0.61 -8.58
C SER A 112 12.05 0.00 -8.67
N SER A 113 11.29 -0.05 -7.58
CA SER A 113 9.92 0.46 -7.55
C SER A 113 9.83 1.99 -7.60
N LEU A 114 10.77 2.70 -6.98
CA LEU A 114 10.89 4.15 -7.14
C LEU A 114 11.17 4.52 -8.61
N THR A 115 12.06 3.77 -9.27
CA THR A 115 12.38 3.95 -10.70
C THR A 115 11.15 3.70 -11.57
N GLY A 116 10.40 2.63 -11.29
CA GLY A 116 9.18 2.28 -12.00
C GLY A 116 8.10 3.34 -11.88
N LEU A 117 7.82 3.85 -10.67
CA LEU A 117 6.82 4.92 -10.48
C LEU A 117 7.20 6.18 -11.27
N ARG A 118 8.46 6.60 -11.21
CA ARG A 118 8.95 7.76 -11.99
C ARG A 118 8.82 7.55 -13.50
N THR A 119 9.11 6.33 -13.95
CA THR A 119 8.96 5.95 -15.37
C THR A 119 7.50 5.98 -15.79
N ALA A 120 6.58 5.44 -14.96
CA ALA A 120 5.14 5.45 -15.22
C ALA A 120 4.60 6.88 -15.40
N LEU A 121 5.02 7.81 -14.54
CA LEU A 121 4.60 9.21 -14.58
C LEU A 121 5.08 9.98 -15.82
N SER A 122 6.17 9.52 -16.45
CA SER A 122 6.74 10.16 -17.63
C SER A 122 6.07 9.71 -18.94
N ARG A 123 5.13 8.75 -18.88
CA ARG A 123 4.48 8.16 -20.06
C ARG A 123 3.08 8.75 -20.28
N PRO A 124 2.63 8.85 -21.54
CA PRO A 124 1.29 9.34 -21.87
C PRO A 124 0.18 8.30 -21.61
N THR A 125 0.53 7.11 -21.15
CA THR A 125 -0.42 6.02 -20.92
C THR A 125 -1.07 6.06 -19.55
N PRO A 126 -2.28 5.48 -19.41
CA PRO A 126 -2.86 5.24 -18.10
C PRO A 126 -1.89 4.48 -17.20
N ILE A 127 -1.67 5.03 -16.01
CA ILE A 127 -0.74 4.46 -15.03
C ILE A 127 -1.27 3.10 -14.56
N GLY A 128 -0.37 2.13 -14.41
CA GLY A 128 -0.74 0.76 -14.06
C GLY A 128 -1.33 -0.05 -15.23
N SER A 129 -1.31 0.46 -16.46
CA SER A 129 -1.81 -0.30 -17.62
C SER A 129 -0.90 -1.48 -17.96
N PRO A 130 -1.41 -2.73 -18.00
CA PRO A 130 -0.62 -3.89 -18.44
C PRO A 130 -0.22 -3.84 -19.91
N ALA A 131 -0.87 -3.00 -20.73
CA ALA A 131 -0.51 -2.85 -22.14
C ALA A 131 0.81 -2.09 -22.32
N GLN A 132 1.19 -1.24 -21.35
CA GLN A 132 2.39 -0.41 -21.40
C GLN A 132 2.95 -0.22 -19.98
N PRO A 133 3.47 -1.30 -19.36
CA PRO A 133 3.99 -1.22 -18.00
C PRO A 133 5.26 -0.37 -17.93
N ALA A 134 5.55 0.16 -16.74
CA ALA A 134 6.70 1.05 -16.54
C ALA A 134 8.05 0.38 -16.79
N GLN A 135 8.26 -0.83 -16.25
CA GLN A 135 9.48 -1.63 -16.45
C GLN A 135 9.12 -3.03 -16.97
N PRO A 136 8.95 -3.22 -18.31
CA PRO A 136 8.57 -4.51 -18.89
C PRO A 136 9.68 -5.56 -18.85
N ASP A 137 10.95 -5.16 -18.75
CA ASP A 137 12.09 -6.09 -18.87
C ASP A 137 12.70 -6.46 -17.51
N ILE A 138 12.23 -5.85 -16.42
CA ILE A 138 12.79 -6.05 -15.08
C ILE A 138 12.05 -7.16 -14.35
N GLN A 139 12.76 -8.24 -14.06
CA GLN A 139 12.31 -9.30 -13.16
C GLN A 139 12.67 -8.93 -11.72
N TYR A 140 11.65 -8.62 -10.93
CA TYR A 140 11.77 -8.26 -9.52
C TYR A 140 10.67 -8.94 -8.71
N ASP A 141 10.97 -10.13 -8.19
CA ASP A 141 9.99 -11.02 -7.56
C ASP A 141 9.36 -10.41 -6.30
N ASP A 142 10.09 -9.55 -5.57
CA ASP A 142 9.59 -8.89 -4.37
C ASP A 142 8.36 -8.00 -4.64
N ALA A 143 8.17 -7.53 -5.87
CA ALA A 143 6.98 -6.78 -6.27
C ALA A 143 5.68 -7.61 -6.19
N LEU A 144 5.78 -8.95 -6.13
CA LEU A 144 4.62 -9.84 -5.98
C LEU A 144 3.98 -9.74 -4.58
N GLN A 145 4.68 -9.18 -3.58
CA GLN A 145 4.11 -8.95 -2.23
C GLN A 145 2.83 -8.10 -2.28
N ARG A 146 2.71 -7.21 -3.28
CA ARG A 146 1.56 -6.33 -3.51
C ARG A 146 0.25 -7.06 -3.82
N VAL A 147 0.35 -8.33 -4.19
CA VAL A 147 -0.81 -9.17 -4.52
C VAL A 147 -1.51 -9.66 -3.25
N ILE A 148 -0.81 -9.69 -2.11
CA ILE A 148 -1.33 -10.20 -0.85
C ILE A 148 -2.61 -9.45 -0.41
N PRO A 149 -2.65 -8.10 -0.36
CA PRO A 149 -3.88 -7.39 -0.02
C PRO A 149 -5.04 -7.69 -0.99
N ILE A 150 -4.75 -7.84 -2.27
CA ILE A 150 -5.75 -8.07 -3.32
C ILE A 150 -6.41 -9.45 -3.18
N SER A 151 -5.61 -10.48 -2.86
CA SER A 151 -6.15 -11.83 -2.68
C SER A 151 -7.09 -11.92 -1.47
N LEU A 152 -6.85 -11.10 -0.45
CA LEU A 152 -7.64 -11.04 0.78
C LEU A 152 -8.95 -10.26 0.66
N VAL A 153 -9.18 -9.48 -0.41
CA VAL A 153 -10.42 -8.71 -0.56
C VAL A 153 -11.62 -9.65 -0.71
N PRO A 154 -12.64 -9.60 0.18
CA PRO A 154 -13.79 -10.48 0.09
C PRO A 154 -14.77 -10.01 -0.99
N TYR A 155 -15.63 -10.92 -1.47
CA TYR A 155 -16.76 -10.63 -2.37
C TYR A 155 -16.40 -9.98 -3.72
N VAL A 156 -15.13 -9.97 -4.11
CA VAL A 156 -14.66 -9.55 -5.44
C VAL A 156 -14.47 -10.78 -6.33
N ALA A 157 -15.03 -10.73 -7.55
CA ALA A 157 -14.94 -11.82 -8.51
C ALA A 157 -13.47 -12.09 -8.93
N ALA A 158 -13.15 -13.36 -9.19
CA ALA A 158 -11.80 -13.79 -9.54
C ALA A 158 -11.18 -13.00 -10.72
N PRO A 159 -11.86 -12.76 -11.86
CA PRO A 159 -11.28 -11.99 -12.96
C PRO A 159 -10.89 -10.56 -12.55
N MET A 160 -11.70 -9.93 -11.69
CA MET A 160 -11.44 -8.58 -11.19
C MET A 160 -10.22 -8.54 -10.28
N LYS A 161 -10.05 -9.54 -9.39
CA LYS A 161 -8.82 -9.65 -8.57
C LYS A 161 -7.57 -9.82 -9.43
N GLN A 162 -7.66 -10.61 -10.50
CA GLN A 162 -6.55 -10.81 -11.42
C GLN A 162 -6.18 -9.51 -12.15
N ASP A 163 -7.16 -8.74 -12.59
CA ASP A 163 -6.92 -7.45 -13.22
C ASP A 163 -6.30 -6.44 -12.25
N TRP A 164 -6.80 -6.34 -11.02
CA TRP A 164 -6.20 -5.50 -9.99
C TRP A 164 -4.77 -5.89 -9.68
N ALA A 165 -4.47 -7.19 -9.57
CA ALA A 165 -3.11 -7.67 -9.32
C ALA A 165 -2.15 -7.32 -10.46
N ALA A 166 -2.61 -7.47 -11.71
CA ALA A 166 -1.83 -7.04 -12.86
C ALA A 166 -1.59 -5.52 -12.86
N GLN A 167 -2.63 -4.73 -12.58
CA GLN A 167 -2.53 -3.27 -12.52
C GLN A 167 -1.59 -2.79 -11.42
N ALA A 168 -1.71 -3.34 -10.21
CA ALA A 168 -0.86 -3.03 -9.06
C ALA A 168 0.62 -3.33 -9.32
N LEU A 169 0.90 -4.44 -10.01
CA LEU A 169 2.27 -4.75 -10.45
C LEU A 169 2.75 -3.71 -11.48
N CYS A 170 1.92 -3.47 -12.50
CA CYS A 170 2.19 -2.57 -13.63
C CYS A 170 2.34 -1.09 -13.26
N LEU A 171 2.05 -0.70 -12.02
CA LEU A 171 2.43 0.61 -11.48
C LEU A 171 3.94 0.84 -11.57
N THR A 172 4.75 -0.22 -11.41
CA THR A 172 6.22 -0.12 -11.45
C THR A 172 6.90 -1.16 -12.32
N HIS A 173 6.39 -2.39 -12.36
CA HIS A 173 7.00 -3.51 -13.09
C HIS A 173 5.97 -4.17 -14.01
N GLY A 174 6.39 -4.73 -15.14
CA GLY A 174 5.45 -5.48 -15.98
C GLY A 174 6.09 -6.57 -16.81
N HIS A 175 7.11 -7.22 -16.25
CA HIS A 175 7.64 -8.43 -16.84
C HIS A 175 6.50 -9.45 -17.05
N PRO A 176 6.31 -10.00 -18.26
CA PRO A 176 5.13 -10.82 -18.57
C PRO A 176 4.94 -12.01 -17.63
N GLU A 177 6.02 -12.65 -17.21
CA GLU A 177 5.97 -13.78 -16.27
C GLU A 177 5.50 -13.35 -14.88
N LEU A 178 5.95 -12.18 -14.40
CA LEU A 178 5.52 -11.64 -13.11
C LEU A 178 4.08 -11.17 -13.15
N VAL A 179 3.62 -10.59 -14.27
CA VAL A 179 2.20 -10.25 -14.46
C VAL A 179 1.34 -11.51 -14.42
N ALA A 180 1.78 -12.58 -15.09
CA ALA A 180 1.09 -13.86 -15.06
C ALA A 180 1.08 -14.48 -13.65
N GLU A 181 2.19 -14.38 -12.92
CA GLU A 181 2.28 -14.87 -11.53
C GLU A 181 1.43 -14.03 -10.58
N ALA A 182 1.39 -12.71 -10.74
CA ALA A 182 0.53 -11.82 -9.96
C ALA A 182 -0.95 -12.18 -10.13
N ARG A 183 -1.38 -12.43 -11.37
CA ARG A 183 -2.75 -12.89 -11.67
C ARG A 183 -3.06 -14.24 -11.00
N ARG A 184 -2.13 -15.20 -11.01
CA ARG A 184 -2.32 -16.48 -10.29
C ARG A 184 -2.35 -16.27 -8.78
N GLY A 185 -1.44 -15.44 -8.26
CA GLY A 185 -1.32 -15.11 -6.85
C GLY A 185 -2.57 -14.49 -6.26
N ALA A 186 -3.29 -13.67 -7.03
CA ALA A 186 -4.51 -13.00 -6.60
C ALA A 186 -5.64 -13.96 -6.20
N LEU A 187 -5.57 -15.22 -6.63
CA LEU A 187 -6.56 -16.25 -6.32
C LEU A 187 -6.11 -17.19 -5.20
N ARG A 188 -4.85 -17.10 -4.76
CA ARG A 188 -4.33 -17.91 -3.66
C ARG A 188 -4.61 -17.21 -2.34
N THR A 189 -5.19 -17.95 -1.40
CA THR A 189 -5.20 -17.52 0.00
C THR A 189 -3.76 -17.58 0.50
N PRO A 190 -3.19 -16.46 0.97
CA PRO A 190 -1.83 -16.48 1.53
C PRO A 190 -1.83 -17.35 2.78
N GLU A 191 -0.82 -18.22 2.90
CA GLU A 191 -0.59 -18.94 4.16
C GLU A 191 -0.17 -17.93 5.22
N ILE A 192 -0.97 -17.80 6.28
CA ILE A 192 -0.59 -17.01 7.45
C ILE A 192 0.43 -17.83 8.24
N ARG A 193 1.71 -17.52 8.06
CA ARG A 193 2.78 -18.06 8.91
C ARG A 193 2.86 -17.27 10.22
N ASP A 194 3.21 -17.96 11.29
CA ASP A 194 3.55 -17.34 12.57
C ASP A 194 4.72 -16.36 12.34
N PRO A 195 4.54 -15.04 12.55
CA PRO A 195 5.45 -14.02 12.02
C PRO A 195 6.83 -13.95 12.71
N GLY A 196 7.17 -14.88 13.61
CA GLY A 196 8.37 -14.75 14.43
C GLY A 196 8.23 -13.59 15.43
N PRO A 197 9.33 -12.98 15.92
CA PRO A 197 9.25 -11.86 16.84
C PRO A 197 8.39 -10.75 16.25
N ARG A 198 7.45 -10.25 17.06
CA ARG A 198 6.44 -9.29 16.61
C ARG A 198 7.07 -7.91 16.46
N GLN A 199 7.02 -7.37 15.26
CA GLN A 199 7.22 -5.95 15.02
C GLN A 199 5.95 -5.24 15.51
N GLU A 200 5.91 -4.81 16.78
CA GLU A 200 4.68 -4.45 17.50
C GLU A 200 3.84 -3.36 16.78
N LEU A 201 4.44 -2.40 16.07
CA LEU A 201 3.73 -1.28 15.47
C LEU A 201 3.32 -1.59 14.05
N LEU A 202 4.14 -2.33 13.30
CA LEU A 202 3.64 -2.94 12.08
C LEU A 202 2.45 -3.86 12.41
N SER A 203 2.48 -4.55 13.55
CA SER A 203 1.31 -5.29 14.04
C SER A 203 0.13 -4.37 14.32
N VAL A 204 0.33 -3.22 14.99
CA VAL A 204 -0.73 -2.23 15.24
C VAL A 204 -1.31 -1.67 13.94
N VAL A 205 -0.48 -1.31 12.97
CA VAL A 205 -0.92 -0.82 11.65
C VAL A 205 -1.72 -1.90 10.92
N VAL A 206 -1.24 -3.14 10.94
CA VAL A 206 -1.94 -4.28 10.35
C VAL A 206 -3.26 -4.56 11.07
N GLU A 207 -3.30 -4.48 12.40
CA GLU A 207 -4.50 -4.68 13.22
C GLU A 207 -5.54 -3.60 12.99
N ASP A 208 -5.14 -2.33 12.96
CA ASP A 208 -5.99 -1.18 12.63
C ASP A 208 -6.56 -1.31 11.22
N LEU A 209 -5.70 -1.58 10.23
CA LEU A 209 -6.13 -1.80 8.85
C LEU A 209 -7.12 -2.95 8.77
N ALA A 210 -6.85 -4.07 9.46
CA ALA A 210 -7.75 -5.22 9.51
C ALA A 210 -9.09 -4.87 10.18
N HIS A 211 -9.09 -4.02 11.21
CA HIS A 211 -10.31 -3.55 11.84
C HIS A 211 -11.15 -2.70 10.89
N ARG A 212 -10.53 -1.69 10.25
CA ARG A 212 -11.19 -0.84 9.26
C ARG A 212 -11.70 -1.62 8.05
N TRP A 213 -10.96 -2.64 7.60
CA TRP A 213 -11.41 -3.53 6.53
C TRP A 213 -12.65 -4.33 6.92
N ARG A 214 -12.68 -4.89 8.14
CA ARG A 214 -13.86 -5.60 8.66
C ARG A 214 -15.05 -4.66 8.74
N ASP A 215 -14.86 -3.41 9.14
CA ASP A 215 -15.94 -2.44 9.25
C ASP A 215 -16.49 -2.01 7.87
N ALA A 216 -15.61 -1.75 6.90
CA ALA A 216 -16.00 -1.39 5.53
C ALA A 216 -16.69 -2.53 4.77
N THR A 217 -16.44 -3.78 5.15
CA THR A 217 -17.02 -4.97 4.50
C THR A 217 -18.27 -5.49 5.19
N LYS A 218 -18.67 -4.92 6.33
CA LYS A 218 -19.96 -5.26 6.97
C LYS A 218 -21.12 -4.83 6.07
N PRO A 219 -22.18 -5.65 5.94
CA PRO A 219 -23.40 -5.21 5.29
C PRO A 219 -23.95 -3.98 6.00
N ALA A 220 -24.41 -2.98 5.24
CA ALA A 220 -25.11 -1.84 5.83
C ALA A 220 -26.32 -2.36 6.62
N SER A 221 -26.38 -2.05 7.92
CA SER A 221 -27.55 -2.33 8.76
C SER A 221 -28.76 -1.64 8.14
N ARG A 222 -29.67 -2.43 7.54
CA ARG A 222 -30.96 -1.95 7.02
C ARG A 222 -31.98 -1.85 8.14
#